data_AF-A0AAD8K224-F1
#
_entry.id   AF-A0AAD8K224-F1
#
_cell.length_a   1.000
_cell.length_b   1.000
_cell.length_c   1.000
_cell.angle_alpha   90.00
_cell.angle_beta   90.00
_cell.angle_gamma   90.00
#
_symmetry.space_group_name_H-M   'P 1'
#
loop_
_entity.id
_entity.type
_entity.pdbx_description
1 polymer ?
#
loop_
_entity_poly.entity_id
_entity_poly.type
_entity_poly.pdbx_seq_one_letter_code
_entity_poly.pdbx_strand_id
1 'polypeptide(L)'
;MKEIGVNPLFLKSLNHISLQCRSVEESVDFYVKILGFVQIKRPGNFYFDGAWLFGYGIGIHLIQFQDTNNVTKKNEINTKDNHISFQCDSIGVVEKKLKEMVISYKKQRVDEGEIYIDQLFFHDLDGFMIEICNCDVLPVIPIARDMVRSCLRFHVPGVEAAVTSTKVCSELRDHLNRKMYGRKASQLLKEFMSSEPGQITAFNNDLFNQVTEECNGHFLHLQALLRKMQEEGSSNQTSKNADHFGALIHHLSVVRNKRCLLAYVYNRAEIIHNLAWTTIRHDILPDEIVKKLSNSEYDYLKNHSAALKSYMSDSIDLDLAVDMVPPKDPYIKVRVLEDIGNEIVLSDQVANLPMHAILFLKRIDAEEYISQGKMEELTS
;
A
#
# COMPACT_ATOMS: atom_id res chain seq x y z
N MET A 1 18.80 -25.81 0.12
CA MET A 1 18.17 -24.52 0.45
C MET A 1 16.82 -24.83 1.09
N LYS A 2 16.54 -24.33 2.30
CA LYS A 2 15.20 -24.47 2.89
C LYS A 2 14.23 -23.60 2.08
N GLU A 3 13.13 -24.18 1.61
CA GLU A 3 12.04 -23.43 0.99
C GLU A 3 11.64 -22.29 1.93
N ILE A 4 11.71 -21.06 1.42
CA ILE A 4 11.21 -19.88 2.13
C ILE A 4 9.69 -19.95 2.00
N GLY A 5 9.08 -20.63 2.96
CA GLY A 5 7.64 -20.76 3.04
C GLY A 5 6.99 -19.37 3.13
N VAL A 6 5.99 -19.16 2.27
CA VAL A 6 4.95 -18.15 2.45
C VAL A 6 4.59 -18.05 3.94
N ASN A 7 4.45 -16.83 4.48
CA ASN A 7 4.10 -16.59 5.89
C ASN A 7 3.06 -17.64 6.35
N PRO A 8 3.44 -18.60 7.22
CA PRO A 8 2.63 -19.80 7.47
C PRO A 8 1.32 -19.48 8.17
N LEU A 9 1.26 -18.30 8.81
CA LEU A 9 0.11 -17.83 9.55
C LEU A 9 -0.74 -16.84 8.73
N PHE A 10 -0.33 -16.47 7.52
CA PHE A 10 -1.03 -15.53 6.62
C PHE A 10 -1.48 -14.23 7.34
N LEU A 11 -0.69 -13.78 8.31
CA LEU A 11 -0.99 -12.60 9.12
C LEU A 11 -1.01 -11.34 8.23
N LYS A 12 -2.01 -10.48 8.46
CA LYS A 12 -2.20 -9.26 7.66
C LYS A 12 -1.49 -8.04 8.26
N SER A 13 -1.66 -7.81 9.56
CA SER A 13 -1.11 -6.65 10.27
C SER A 13 -1.18 -6.87 11.78
N LEU A 14 -0.50 -6.01 12.55
CA LEU A 14 -0.77 -5.85 13.98
C LEU A 14 -2.21 -5.31 14.13
N ASN A 15 -3.02 -5.96 14.97
CA ASN A 15 -4.41 -5.56 15.19
C ASN A 15 -4.54 -4.64 16.41
N HIS A 16 -4.01 -5.06 17.56
CA HIS A 16 -4.03 -4.27 18.79
C HIS A 16 -2.91 -4.71 19.73
N ILE A 17 -2.62 -3.87 20.73
CA ILE A 17 -1.81 -4.21 21.90
C ILE A 17 -2.69 -4.16 23.16
N SER A 18 -2.33 -4.95 24.17
CA SER A 18 -2.97 -4.91 25.49
C SER A 18 -2.07 -4.22 26.49
N LEU A 19 -2.60 -3.24 27.22
CA LEU A 19 -1.88 -2.53 28.28
C LEU A 19 -2.66 -2.63 29.59
N GLN A 20 -1.94 -2.96 30.65
CA GLN A 20 -2.52 -2.98 31.99
C GLN A 20 -2.40 -1.59 32.62
N CYS A 21 -3.46 -1.12 33.26
CA CYS A 21 -3.49 0.19 33.87
C CYS A 21 -4.10 0.22 35.28
N ARG A 22 -3.73 1.22 36.08
CA ARG A 22 -4.31 1.39 37.43
C ARG A 22 -5.69 2.04 37.39
N SER A 23 -5.91 2.96 36.46
CA SER A 23 -7.18 3.64 36.27
C SER A 23 -7.50 3.70 34.78
N VAL A 24 -8.61 3.07 34.38
CA VAL A 24 -9.07 3.11 32.99
C VAL A 24 -9.39 4.54 32.56
N GLU A 25 -9.98 5.34 33.44
CA GLU A 25 -10.34 6.73 33.15
C GLU A 25 -9.09 7.58 32.88
N GLU A 26 -8.09 7.53 33.76
CA GLU A 26 -6.85 8.30 33.60
C GLU A 26 -6.05 7.85 32.37
N SER A 27 -5.97 6.54 32.12
CA SER A 27 -5.28 6.01 30.94
C SER A 27 -6.00 6.40 29.65
N VAL A 28 -7.34 6.31 29.60
CA VAL A 28 -8.11 6.78 28.44
C VAL A 28 -7.80 8.26 28.19
N ASP A 29 -7.83 9.08 29.23
CA ASP A 29 -7.52 10.51 29.12
C ASP A 29 -6.11 10.76 28.57
N PHE A 30 -5.10 10.04 29.06
CA PHE A 30 -3.74 10.13 28.55
C PHE A 30 -3.66 9.76 27.07
N TYR A 31 -4.13 8.57 26.69
CA TYR A 31 -4.01 8.08 25.32
C TYR A 31 -4.85 8.90 24.32
N VAL A 32 -5.99 9.44 24.74
CA VAL A 32 -6.83 10.30 23.89
C VAL A 32 -6.22 11.70 23.77
N LYS A 33 -5.84 12.34 24.89
CA LYS A 33 -5.41 13.75 24.88
C LYS A 33 -3.96 13.94 24.46
N ILE A 34 -3.08 13.02 24.86
CA ILE A 34 -1.63 13.12 24.63
C ILE A 34 -1.26 12.42 23.32
N LEU A 35 -1.77 11.20 23.12
CA LEU A 35 -1.45 10.39 21.95
C LEU A 35 -2.53 10.41 20.86
N GLY A 36 -3.65 11.14 21.02
CA GLY A 36 -4.61 11.36 19.94
C GLY A 36 -5.46 10.13 19.55
N PHE A 37 -5.53 9.11 20.39
CA PHE A 37 -6.42 7.96 20.15
C PHE A 37 -7.89 8.34 20.32
N VAL A 38 -8.79 7.51 19.77
CA VAL A 38 -10.24 7.64 19.96
C VAL A 38 -10.76 6.43 20.71
N GLN A 39 -11.54 6.64 21.76
CA GLN A 39 -12.22 5.55 22.46
C GLN A 39 -13.36 5.00 21.60
N ILE A 40 -13.40 3.67 21.45
CA ILE A 40 -14.40 2.96 20.66
C ILE A 40 -15.29 2.07 21.54
N LYS A 41 -16.42 1.64 20.99
CA LYS A 41 -17.36 0.77 21.69
C LYS A 41 -16.67 -0.55 22.07
N ARG A 42 -16.66 -0.85 23.36
CA ARG A 42 -16.13 -2.10 23.89
C ARG A 42 -17.08 -3.28 23.57
N PRO A 43 -16.58 -4.45 23.13
CA PRO A 43 -17.40 -5.65 22.99
C PRO A 43 -18.03 -6.06 24.33
N GLY A 44 -19.30 -6.44 24.31
CA GLY A 44 -20.17 -6.50 25.49
C GLY A 44 -20.03 -7.71 26.43
N ASN A 45 -18.89 -8.41 26.47
CA ASN A 45 -18.79 -9.68 27.22
C ASN A 45 -17.53 -9.81 28.09
N PHE A 46 -17.16 -8.73 28.79
CA PHE A 46 -16.01 -8.73 29.68
C PHE A 46 -16.41 -8.31 31.10
N TYR A 47 -16.02 -9.11 32.10
CA TYR A 47 -16.34 -8.91 33.51
C TYR A 47 -15.26 -8.11 34.28
N PHE A 48 -14.44 -7.34 33.57
CA PHE A 48 -13.38 -6.51 34.15
C PHE A 48 -13.49 -5.06 33.66
N ASP A 49 -12.93 -4.12 34.41
CA ASP A 49 -12.87 -2.72 34.00
C ASP A 49 -11.81 -2.55 32.91
N GLY A 50 -12.19 -1.92 31.79
CA GLY A 50 -11.31 -1.76 30.64
C GLY A 50 -11.91 -0.89 29.55
N ALA A 51 -11.06 -0.44 28.64
CA ALA A 51 -11.45 0.39 27.51
C ALA A 51 -10.78 -0.08 26.22
N TRP A 52 -11.41 0.23 25.09
CA TRP A 52 -10.83 0.03 23.77
C TRP A 52 -10.60 1.39 23.12
N LEU A 53 -9.38 1.61 22.66
CA LEU A 53 -8.96 2.80 21.93
C LEU A 53 -8.50 2.39 20.53
N PHE A 54 -8.67 3.27 19.55
CA PHE A 54 -8.22 3.05 18.19
C PHE A 54 -7.59 4.32 17.61
N GLY A 55 -6.46 4.15 16.93
CA GLY A 55 -5.69 5.24 16.34
C GLY A 55 -4.54 4.68 15.51
N TYR A 56 -4.08 5.41 14.49
CA TYR A 56 -2.91 5.04 13.69
C TYR A 56 -2.94 3.63 13.05
N GLY A 57 -4.13 3.06 12.86
CA GLY A 57 -4.31 1.71 12.32
C GLY A 57 -4.17 0.57 13.34
N ILE A 58 -4.00 0.88 14.62
CA ILE A 58 -3.87 -0.11 15.71
C ILE A 58 -4.89 0.15 16.83
N GLY A 59 -5.30 -0.92 17.51
CA GLY A 59 -6.08 -0.84 18.75
C GLY A 59 -5.18 -0.81 20.00
N ILE A 60 -5.67 -0.16 21.06
CA ILE A 60 -5.15 -0.33 22.43
C ILE A 60 -6.29 -0.86 23.29
N HIS A 61 -6.08 -2.03 23.89
CA HIS A 61 -6.97 -2.63 24.87
C HIS A 61 -6.43 -2.36 26.27
N LEU A 62 -7.04 -1.40 26.96
CA LEU A 62 -6.75 -1.06 28.35
C LEU A 62 -7.47 -2.03 29.28
N ILE A 63 -6.73 -2.62 30.22
CA ILE A 63 -7.22 -3.61 31.18
C ILE A 63 -6.84 -3.14 32.59
N GLN A 64 -7.82 -2.83 33.43
CA GLN A 64 -7.53 -2.37 34.79
C GLN A 64 -6.96 -3.51 35.65
N PHE A 65 -5.98 -3.21 36.50
CA PHE A 65 -5.50 -4.15 37.51
C PHE A 65 -6.64 -4.54 38.47
N GLN A 66 -6.74 -5.84 38.78
CA GLN A 66 -7.62 -6.33 39.86
C GLN A 66 -6.98 -6.14 41.25
N ASP A 67 -5.65 -6.12 41.32
CA ASP A 67 -4.89 -5.96 42.57
C ASP A 67 -3.70 -5.02 42.31
N THR A 68 -3.68 -3.88 43.00
CA THR A 68 -2.71 -2.78 42.77
C THR A 68 -1.35 -3.04 43.43
N ASN A 69 -1.23 -4.09 44.24
CA ASN A 69 -0.05 -4.35 45.07
C ASN A 69 1.16 -4.95 44.33
N ASN A 70 1.00 -5.42 43.09
CA ASN A 70 2.04 -6.14 42.34
C ASN A 70 2.71 -5.34 41.21
N VAL A 71 2.46 -4.03 41.10
CA VAL A 71 2.94 -3.24 39.96
C VAL A 71 4.03 -2.26 40.41
N THR A 72 5.28 -2.61 40.13
CA THR A 72 6.40 -1.69 40.29
C THR A 72 6.33 -0.61 39.23
N LYS A 73 6.05 0.64 39.63
CA LYS A 73 6.13 1.79 38.73
C LYS A 73 7.57 1.97 38.25
N LYS A 74 7.78 1.83 36.93
CA LYS A 74 9.06 2.16 36.30
C LYS A 74 9.22 3.68 36.28
N ASN A 75 10.11 4.20 37.13
CA ASN A 75 10.34 5.64 37.24
C ASN A 75 11.48 6.12 36.33
N GLU A 76 12.42 5.24 35.97
CA GLU A 76 13.57 5.58 35.13
C GLU A 76 13.29 5.21 33.66
N ILE A 77 13.55 6.15 32.74
CA ILE A 77 13.39 5.94 31.31
C ILE A 77 14.58 5.13 30.77
N ASN A 78 14.34 3.84 30.54
CA ASN A 78 15.30 2.93 29.92
C ASN A 78 14.99 2.78 28.42
N THR A 79 15.82 3.37 27.55
CA THR A 79 15.63 3.32 26.09
C THR A 79 15.73 1.93 25.47
N LYS A 80 16.13 0.91 26.25
CA LYS A 80 16.21 -0.50 25.84
C LYS A 80 15.05 -1.36 26.31
N ASP A 81 14.05 -0.77 26.99
CA ASP A 81 12.87 -1.50 27.47
C ASP A 81 11.86 -1.75 26.34
N ASN A 82 10.92 -2.67 26.58
CA ASN A 82 9.84 -2.96 25.64
C ASN A 82 8.95 -1.72 25.47
N HIS A 83 8.68 -1.32 24.22
CA HIS A 83 7.94 -0.11 23.91
C HIS A 83 7.04 -0.28 22.69
N ILE A 84 6.09 0.64 22.55
CA ILE A 84 5.44 0.91 21.26
C ILE A 84 6.06 2.18 20.66
N SER A 85 6.39 2.14 19.36
CA SER A 85 6.94 3.29 18.64
C SER A 85 5.92 3.90 17.69
N PHE A 86 5.87 5.23 17.64
CA PHE A 86 5.05 6.00 16.71
C PHE A 86 5.93 6.90 15.83
N GLN A 87 5.51 7.03 14.58
CA GLN A 87 6.13 7.96 13.65
C GLN A 87 5.55 9.38 13.82
N CYS A 88 6.36 10.41 13.61
CA CYS A 88 5.90 11.80 13.60
C CYS A 88 6.55 12.62 12.48
N ASP A 89 5.88 13.70 12.07
CA ASP A 89 6.41 14.61 11.03
C ASP A 89 7.62 15.43 11.53
N SER A 90 7.68 15.72 12.83
CA SER A 90 8.75 16.54 13.41
C SER A 90 9.00 16.21 14.88
N ILE A 91 10.15 15.57 15.14
CA ILE A 91 10.62 15.29 16.49
C ILE A 91 10.75 16.57 17.33
N GLY A 92 11.21 17.67 16.72
CA GLY A 92 11.35 18.95 17.42
C GLY A 92 10.02 19.52 17.94
N VAL A 93 8.93 19.35 17.19
CA VAL A 93 7.58 19.77 17.62
C VAL A 93 7.09 18.90 18.78
N VAL A 94 7.28 17.58 18.69
CA VAL A 94 6.91 16.65 19.76
C VAL A 94 7.70 16.93 21.03
N GLU A 95 9.02 17.13 20.92
CA GLU A 95 9.90 17.48 22.04
C GLU A 95 9.42 18.76 22.75
N LYS A 96 9.06 19.79 21.98
CA LYS A 96 8.50 21.03 22.53
C LYS A 96 7.19 20.78 23.28
N LYS A 97 6.29 19.97 22.73
CA LYS A 97 5.00 19.63 23.36
C LYS A 97 5.18 18.82 24.64
N LEU A 98 6.09 17.86 24.67
CA LEU A 98 6.42 17.11 25.89
C LEU A 98 6.95 18.03 27.00
N LYS A 99 7.80 19.01 26.65
CA LYS A 99 8.26 20.06 27.59
C LYS A 99 7.10 20.90 28.11
N GLU A 100 6.20 21.37 27.25
CA GLU A 100 5.01 22.16 27.63
C GLU A 100 4.09 21.40 28.58
N MET A 101 3.96 20.08 28.40
CA MET A 101 3.13 19.20 29.24
C MET A 101 3.87 18.67 30.48
N VAL A 102 5.14 19.05 30.67
CA VAL A 102 5.99 18.62 31.80
C VAL A 102 6.11 17.09 31.87
N ILE A 103 6.11 16.42 30.71
CA ILE A 103 6.34 14.97 30.61
C ILE A 103 7.85 14.75 30.54
N SER A 104 8.38 13.93 31.45
CA SER A 104 9.79 13.53 31.39
C SER A 104 10.04 12.63 30.18
N TYR A 105 11.10 12.92 29.42
CA TYR A 105 11.48 12.14 28.24
C TYR A 105 13.01 12.06 28.14
N LYS A 106 13.49 11.08 27.37
CA LYS A 106 14.90 10.93 26.98
C LYS A 106 15.01 11.01 25.47
N LYS A 107 15.90 11.87 24.98
CA LYS A 107 16.23 11.99 23.56
C LYS A 107 17.45 11.14 23.24
N GLN A 108 17.40 10.43 22.13
CA GLN A 108 18.52 9.66 21.59
C GLN A 108 18.61 9.92 20.09
N ARG A 109 19.83 9.91 19.56
CA ARG A 109 20.08 9.93 18.13
C ARG A 109 20.85 8.67 17.75
N VAL A 110 20.47 8.06 16.63
CA VAL A 110 21.16 6.93 16.01
C VAL A 110 21.62 7.37 14.63
N ASP A 111 22.89 7.14 14.34
CA ASP A 111 23.52 7.52 13.08
C ASP A 111 23.81 6.24 12.28
N GLU A 112 23.26 6.14 11.06
CA GLU A 112 23.52 5.05 10.11
C GLU A 112 23.97 5.64 8.77
N GLY A 113 25.29 5.71 8.57
CA GLY A 113 25.87 6.39 7.40
C GLY A 113 25.57 7.90 7.42
N GLU A 114 24.86 8.38 6.39
CA GLU A 114 24.40 9.79 6.30
C GLU A 114 22.97 9.99 6.80
N ILE A 115 22.34 8.94 7.36
CA ILE A 115 20.96 8.97 7.87
C ILE A 115 20.97 9.19 9.38
N TYR A 116 20.20 10.18 9.83
CA TYR A 116 20.05 10.54 11.23
C TYR A 116 18.64 10.21 11.74
N ILE A 117 18.57 9.34 12.74
CA ILE A 117 17.30 8.93 13.37
C ILE A 117 17.25 9.56 14.75
N ASP A 118 16.28 10.43 14.97
CA ASP A 118 16.00 11.03 16.25
C ASP A 118 14.85 10.27 16.93
N GLN A 119 15.06 9.90 18.19
CA GLN A 119 14.12 9.15 19.01
C GLN A 119 13.82 9.91 20.31
N LEU A 120 12.56 9.94 20.72
CA LEU A 120 12.11 10.43 22.02
C LEU A 120 11.42 9.28 22.77
N PHE A 121 11.86 9.03 23.99
CA PHE A 121 11.31 8.00 24.86
C PHE A 121 10.67 8.61 26.09
N PHE A 122 9.46 8.21 26.43
CA PHE A 122 8.75 8.61 27.66
C PHE A 122 7.80 7.52 28.13
N HIS A 123 7.31 7.62 29.36
CA HIS A 123 6.34 6.69 29.91
C HIS A 123 4.91 7.19 29.78
N ASP A 124 3.97 6.24 29.69
CA ASP A 124 2.58 6.49 30.06
C ASP A 124 2.42 6.64 31.59
N LEU A 125 1.18 6.72 32.06
CA LEU A 125 0.88 6.86 33.49
C LEU A 125 1.31 5.66 34.35
N ASP A 126 1.41 4.48 33.75
CA ASP A 126 1.68 3.20 34.42
C ASP A 126 3.09 2.67 34.17
N GLY A 127 3.93 3.41 33.45
CA GLY A 127 5.34 3.10 33.21
C GLY A 127 5.61 2.29 31.94
N PHE A 128 4.63 2.18 31.04
CA PHE A 128 4.83 1.60 29.72
C PHE A 128 5.60 2.59 28.83
N MET A 129 6.64 2.09 28.15
CA MET A 129 7.49 2.92 27.31
C MET A 129 6.83 3.22 25.96
N ILE A 130 6.87 4.50 25.59
CA ILE A 130 6.45 5.03 24.31
C ILE A 130 7.66 5.66 23.65
N GLU A 131 7.90 5.26 22.40
CA GLU A 131 8.90 5.84 21.53
C GLU A 131 8.22 6.71 20.46
N ILE A 132 8.83 7.85 20.14
CA ILE A 132 8.53 8.62 18.93
C ILE A 132 9.80 8.66 18.10
N CYS A 133 9.75 8.22 16.85
CA CYS A 133 10.89 8.26 15.93
C CYS A 133 10.54 8.75 14.53
N ASN A 134 11.55 9.18 13.78
CA ASN A 134 11.50 9.43 12.35
C ASN A 134 12.07 8.25 11.54
N CYS A 135 11.84 7.01 12.00
CA CYS A 135 12.48 5.82 11.44
C CYS A 135 12.14 5.53 9.97
N ASP A 136 11.14 6.21 9.39
CA ASP A 136 10.76 6.07 7.97
C ASP A 136 11.84 6.56 6.99
N VAL A 137 12.84 7.29 7.47
CA VAL A 137 14.02 7.65 6.68
C VAL A 137 14.95 6.46 6.43
N LEU A 138 14.82 5.36 7.20
CA LEU A 138 15.64 4.17 7.02
C LEU A 138 15.12 3.30 5.87
N PRO A 139 15.99 2.87 4.93
CA PRO A 139 15.61 1.87 3.96
C PRO A 139 15.42 0.52 4.67
N VAL A 140 14.23 -0.07 4.51
CA VAL A 140 13.95 -1.43 5.04
C VAL A 140 14.64 -2.45 4.12
N ILE A 141 15.85 -2.85 4.50
CA ILE A 141 16.64 -3.87 3.80
C ILE A 141 16.61 -5.17 4.61
N PRO A 142 15.97 -6.23 4.10
CA PRO A 142 15.95 -7.54 4.76
C PRO A 142 17.36 -8.13 4.89
N ILE A 143 17.68 -8.75 6.03
CA ILE A 143 19.02 -9.32 6.31
C ILE A 143 19.32 -10.54 5.41
N ALA A 144 18.29 -11.31 5.05
CA ALA A 144 18.36 -12.28 3.96
C ALA A 144 17.90 -11.61 2.66
N ARG A 145 18.35 -12.06 1.49
CA ARG A 145 17.90 -11.58 0.15
C ARG A 145 16.43 -11.94 -0.16
N ASP A 146 15.57 -11.89 0.85
CA ASP A 146 14.17 -12.21 0.77
C ASP A 146 13.41 -10.93 0.46
N MET A 147 12.71 -10.90 -0.68
CA MET A 147 11.85 -9.78 -1.03
C MET A 147 10.77 -9.62 0.04
N VAL A 148 10.80 -8.51 0.79
CA VAL A 148 9.64 -8.09 1.58
C VAL A 148 8.53 -7.76 0.58
N ARG A 149 7.48 -8.58 0.58
CA ARG A 149 6.22 -8.24 -0.10
C ARG A 149 5.65 -6.99 0.57
N SER A 150 5.96 -5.82 0.03
CA SER A 150 5.30 -4.57 0.40
C SER A 150 3.84 -4.64 -0.07
N CYS A 151 2.95 -5.01 0.83
CA CYS A 151 1.51 -5.01 0.60
C CYS A 151 0.83 -4.24 1.73
N LEU A 152 1.00 -2.91 1.77
CA LEU A 152 0.09 -2.06 2.54
C LEU A 152 -1.22 -1.86 1.75
N ARG A 153 -2.06 -2.89 1.76
CA ARG A 153 -3.51 -2.70 1.55
C ARG A 153 -4.07 -2.06 2.81
N PHE A 154 -4.15 -0.72 2.86
CA PHE A 154 -5.00 -0.06 3.84
C PHE A 154 -6.47 -0.40 3.54
N HIS A 155 -7.03 -1.35 4.27
CA HIS A 155 -8.47 -1.58 4.31
C HIS A 155 -9.10 -0.46 5.13
N VAL A 156 -9.94 0.37 4.50
CA VAL A 156 -10.83 1.29 5.22
C VAL A 156 -11.91 0.43 5.87
N PRO A 157 -12.04 0.38 7.21
CA PRO A 157 -13.17 -0.30 7.83
C PRO A 157 -14.46 0.36 7.36
N GLY A 158 -15.42 -0.45 6.91
CA GLY A 158 -16.77 0.01 6.65
C GLY A 158 -17.29 0.76 7.86
N VAL A 159 -17.68 2.02 7.67
CA VAL A 159 -18.31 2.83 8.71
C VAL A 159 -19.69 2.23 8.97
N GLU A 160 -19.83 1.47 10.06
CA GLU A 160 -21.15 1.27 10.66
C GLU A 160 -21.64 2.63 11.18
N ALA A 161 -22.84 3.00 10.73
CA ALA A 161 -23.44 4.29 10.98
C ALA A 161 -23.59 4.55 12.48
N ALA A 162 -22.82 5.50 13.01
CA ALA A 162 -23.15 6.13 14.28
C ALA A 162 -24.51 6.83 14.12
N VAL A 163 -25.47 6.40 14.94
CA VAL A 163 -26.81 6.97 15.02
C VAL A 163 -26.70 8.39 15.56
N THR A 164 -26.68 9.37 14.67
CA THR A 164 -26.90 10.79 14.99
C THR A 164 -28.25 11.23 14.42
N SER A 165 -29.03 11.88 15.28
CA SER A 165 -30.32 12.55 15.07
C SER A 165 -30.84 12.56 13.62
N THR A 166 -31.85 11.74 13.38
CA THR A 166 -32.43 11.38 12.08
C THR A 166 -33.02 12.53 11.26
N LYS A 167 -33.16 13.75 11.82
CA LYS A 167 -33.71 14.91 11.09
C LYS A 167 -32.65 15.81 10.44
N VAL A 168 -31.50 16.01 11.08
CA VAL A 168 -30.41 16.83 10.53
C VAL A 168 -29.58 16.02 9.52
N CYS A 169 -29.43 14.72 9.77
CA CYS A 169 -28.72 13.80 8.87
C CYS A 169 -29.48 13.42 7.61
N SER A 170 -30.81 13.63 7.50
CA SER A 170 -31.53 13.42 6.24
C SER A 170 -31.39 14.61 5.30
N GLU A 171 -31.52 15.84 5.82
CA GLU A 171 -31.39 17.07 5.04
C GLU A 171 -29.94 17.32 4.59
N LEU A 172 -28.94 17.04 5.46
CA LEU A 172 -27.53 17.07 5.06
C LEU A 172 -27.18 15.94 4.09
N ARG A 173 -27.78 14.76 4.19
CA ARG A 173 -27.48 13.63 3.30
C ARG A 173 -28.00 13.87 1.88
N ASP A 174 -29.14 14.53 1.71
CA ASP A 174 -29.64 14.93 0.40
C ASP A 174 -28.86 16.10 -0.21
N HIS A 175 -28.33 17.03 0.61
CA HIS A 175 -27.45 18.11 0.15
C HIS A 175 -26.02 17.62 -0.15
N LEU A 176 -25.46 16.75 0.70
CA LEU A 176 -24.16 16.09 0.51
C LEU A 176 -24.20 15.09 -0.65
N ASN A 177 -25.36 14.51 -0.97
CA ASN A 177 -25.53 13.63 -2.12
C ASN A 177 -25.50 14.33 -3.48
N ARG A 178 -25.70 15.64 -3.54
CA ARG A 178 -25.72 16.39 -4.80
C ARG A 178 -24.38 17.04 -5.17
N LYS A 179 -23.44 17.25 -4.22
CA LYS A 179 -22.15 17.95 -4.45
C LYS A 179 -21.01 17.47 -3.51
N MET A 180 -20.63 16.20 -3.54
CA MET A 180 -19.51 15.69 -2.73
C MET A 180 -18.22 15.55 -3.54
N TYR A 181 -17.13 16.16 -3.07
CA TYR A 181 -15.78 16.02 -3.63
C TYR A 181 -15.25 14.58 -3.49
N GLY A 182 -14.45 14.13 -4.45
CA GLY A 182 -13.74 12.84 -4.46
C GLY A 182 -14.59 11.61 -4.76
N ARG A 183 -15.84 11.78 -5.22
CA ARG A 183 -16.71 10.66 -5.63
C ARG A 183 -16.20 9.94 -6.86
N LYS A 184 -15.82 10.71 -7.89
CA LYS A 184 -15.31 10.20 -9.16
C LYS A 184 -14.04 9.36 -8.95
N ALA A 185 -13.14 9.85 -8.10
CA ALA A 185 -11.92 9.14 -7.73
C ALA A 185 -12.20 7.81 -7.01
N SER A 186 -13.22 7.79 -6.14
CA SER A 186 -13.64 6.57 -5.45
C SER A 186 -14.34 5.59 -6.39
N GLN A 187 -15.07 6.08 -7.38
CA GLN A 187 -15.71 5.26 -8.42
C GLN A 187 -14.67 4.59 -9.31
N LEU A 188 -13.61 5.31 -9.70
CA LEU A 188 -12.50 4.78 -10.50
C LEU A 188 -11.86 3.55 -9.84
N LEU A 189 -11.61 3.63 -8.54
CA LEU A 189 -11.05 2.51 -7.78
C LEU A 189 -12.04 1.35 -7.63
N LYS A 190 -13.34 1.62 -7.46
CA LYS A 190 -14.36 0.56 -7.35
C LYS A 190 -14.50 -0.22 -8.64
N GLU A 191 -14.49 0.45 -9.78
CA GLU A 191 -14.50 -0.18 -11.11
C GLU A 191 -13.27 -1.07 -11.30
N PHE A 192 -12.09 -0.60 -10.91
CA PHE A 192 -10.90 -1.42 -10.96
C PHE A 192 -11.02 -2.67 -10.07
N MET A 193 -11.49 -2.53 -8.83
CA MET A 193 -11.65 -3.63 -7.88
C MET A 193 -12.72 -4.66 -8.26
N SER A 194 -13.69 -4.32 -9.13
CA SER A 194 -14.68 -5.29 -9.61
C SER A 194 -14.12 -6.31 -10.62
N SER A 195 -12.89 -6.12 -11.08
CA SER A 195 -12.23 -6.99 -12.04
C SER A 195 -11.60 -8.22 -11.37
N GLU A 196 -11.49 -9.33 -12.09
CA GLU A 196 -10.79 -10.51 -11.57
C GLU A 196 -9.29 -10.23 -11.38
N PRO A 197 -8.67 -10.75 -10.29
CA PRO A 197 -7.24 -10.56 -10.04
C PRO A 197 -6.38 -11.05 -11.21
N GLY A 198 -5.48 -10.19 -11.71
CA GLY A 198 -4.57 -10.51 -12.81
C GLY A 198 -5.13 -10.22 -14.21
N GLN A 199 -6.42 -9.93 -14.35
CA GLN A 199 -6.99 -9.51 -15.62
C GLN A 199 -6.92 -8.00 -15.79
N ILE A 200 -6.42 -7.55 -16.95
CA ILE A 200 -6.43 -6.12 -17.29
C ILE A 200 -7.78 -5.72 -17.86
N THR A 201 -8.35 -4.64 -17.31
CA THR A 201 -9.53 -3.95 -17.84
C THR A 201 -9.13 -2.77 -18.72
N ALA A 202 -10.07 -2.27 -19.52
CA ALA A 202 -9.83 -1.09 -20.33
C ALA A 202 -9.51 0.13 -19.45
N PHE A 203 -8.53 0.93 -19.83
CA PHE A 203 -8.20 2.14 -19.10
C PHE A 203 -9.37 3.14 -19.20
N ASN A 204 -9.96 3.50 -18.06
CA ASN A 204 -11.05 4.48 -18.01
C ASN A 204 -10.51 5.93 -18.13
N ASN A 205 -10.21 6.34 -19.37
CA ASN A 205 -9.69 7.67 -19.68
C ASN A 205 -10.68 8.77 -19.25
N ASP A 206 -11.97 8.57 -19.47
CA ASP A 206 -13.00 9.58 -19.18
C ASP A 206 -13.06 9.89 -17.69
N LEU A 207 -13.14 8.87 -16.85
CA LEU A 207 -13.22 9.05 -15.40
C LEU A 207 -11.89 9.55 -14.81
N PHE A 208 -10.77 9.07 -15.34
CA PHE A 208 -9.43 9.55 -14.95
C PHE A 208 -9.26 11.06 -15.25
N ASN A 209 -9.66 11.49 -16.45
CA ASN A 209 -9.60 12.90 -16.85
C ASN A 209 -10.52 13.75 -15.99
N GLN A 210 -11.75 13.30 -15.73
CA GLN A 210 -12.67 14.02 -14.86
C GLN A 210 -12.15 14.21 -13.43
N VAL A 211 -11.44 13.23 -12.87
CA VAL A 211 -10.80 13.35 -11.54
C VAL A 211 -9.63 14.31 -11.59
N THR A 212 -8.86 14.31 -12.68
CA THR A 212 -7.75 15.24 -12.90
C THR A 212 -8.24 16.68 -13.03
N GLU A 213 -9.33 16.90 -13.78
CA GLU A 213 -10.02 18.20 -13.85
C GLU A 213 -10.54 18.66 -12.49
N GLU A 214 -11.10 17.75 -11.68
CA GLU A 214 -11.53 18.04 -10.32
C GLU A 214 -10.34 18.47 -9.44
N CYS A 215 -9.18 17.82 -9.57
CA CYS A 215 -7.95 18.22 -8.89
C CYS A 215 -7.49 19.62 -9.30
N ASN A 216 -7.49 19.92 -10.60
CA ASN A 216 -7.14 21.23 -11.13
C ASN A 216 -8.10 22.32 -10.62
N GLY A 217 -9.40 22.02 -10.60
CA GLY A 217 -10.41 22.89 -10.01
C GLY A 217 -10.11 23.20 -8.54
N HIS A 218 -9.85 22.17 -7.72
CA HIS A 218 -9.48 22.37 -6.32
C HIS A 218 -8.18 23.15 -6.13
N PHE A 219 -7.18 22.89 -6.96
CA PHE A 219 -5.91 23.60 -6.92
C PHE A 219 -6.07 25.11 -7.21
N LEU A 220 -6.88 25.47 -8.22
CA LEU A 220 -7.18 26.87 -8.53
C LEU A 220 -7.92 27.58 -7.39
N HIS A 221 -8.90 26.92 -6.78
CA HIS A 221 -9.63 27.47 -5.63
C HIS A 221 -8.72 27.63 -4.41
N LEU A 222 -7.86 26.64 -4.14
CA LEU A 222 -6.84 26.72 -3.10
C LEU A 222 -5.90 27.91 -3.31
N GLN A 223 -5.41 28.11 -4.54
CA GLN A 223 -4.53 29.22 -4.88
C GLN A 223 -5.22 30.58 -4.69
N ALA A 224 -6.48 30.71 -5.08
CA ALA A 224 -7.27 31.93 -4.89
C ALA A 224 -7.45 32.26 -3.41
N LEU A 225 -7.77 31.25 -2.57
CA LEU A 225 -7.90 31.43 -1.12
C LEU A 225 -6.57 31.83 -0.47
N LEU A 226 -5.47 31.20 -0.87
CA LEU A 226 -4.13 31.55 -0.34
C LEU A 226 -3.74 32.99 -0.68
N ARG A 227 -4.04 33.48 -1.88
CA ARG A 227 -3.80 34.89 -2.26
C ARG A 227 -4.63 35.85 -1.42
N LYS A 228 -5.93 35.58 -1.26
CA LYS A 228 -6.84 36.39 -0.43
C LYS A 228 -6.35 36.48 1.01
N MET A 229 -5.89 35.37 1.60
CA MET A 229 -5.34 35.34 2.95
C MET A 229 -4.02 36.11 3.10
N GLN A 230 -3.21 36.22 2.03
CA GLN A 230 -1.99 37.03 2.03
C GLN A 230 -2.30 38.53 1.96
N GLU A 231 -3.34 38.93 1.23
CA GLU A 231 -3.76 40.33 1.09
C GLU A 231 -4.41 40.90 2.36
N GLU A 232 -5.09 40.06 3.14
CA GLU A 232 -5.75 40.45 4.42
C GLU A 232 -4.78 40.51 5.62
N GLY A 233 -3.49 40.21 5.42
CA GLY A 233 -2.50 40.05 6.48
C GLY A 233 -1.96 41.37 7.07
N SER A 234 -2.72 42.02 7.97
CA SER A 234 -2.14 42.87 9.04
C SER A 234 -3.05 43.24 10.22
N SER A 235 -4.39 43.05 10.21
CA SER A 235 -5.23 43.69 11.25
C SER A 235 -5.89 42.83 12.32
N ASN A 236 -6.16 41.53 12.17
CA ASN A 236 -6.95 40.83 13.20
C ASN A 236 -6.45 39.42 13.56
N GLN A 237 -5.65 39.35 14.63
CA GLN A 237 -5.47 38.15 15.45
C GLN A 237 -6.77 37.87 16.20
N THR A 238 -7.71 37.09 15.64
CA THR A 238 -8.76 36.30 16.34
C THR A 238 -9.87 35.86 15.38
N SER A 239 -9.60 34.86 14.53
CA SER A 239 -10.67 34.04 13.94
C SER A 239 -10.02 32.93 13.13
N LYS A 240 -10.41 31.68 13.40
CA LYS A 240 -10.23 30.57 12.46
C LYS A 240 -11.12 30.88 11.25
N ASN A 241 -10.62 31.69 10.30
CA ASN A 241 -11.39 32.19 9.17
C ASN A 241 -11.94 31.02 8.34
N ALA A 242 -13.19 31.16 7.85
CA ALA A 242 -13.81 30.21 6.93
C ALA A 242 -12.92 29.90 5.72
N ASP A 243 -12.12 30.87 5.28
CA ASP A 243 -11.16 30.75 4.19
C ASP A 243 -10.00 29.78 4.50
N HIS A 244 -9.51 29.73 5.76
CA HIS A 244 -8.48 28.76 6.17
C HIS A 244 -9.01 27.32 6.11
N PHE A 245 -10.25 27.10 6.58
CA PHE A 245 -10.88 25.79 6.47
C PHE A 245 -11.19 25.43 5.02
N GLY A 246 -11.62 26.39 4.20
CA GLY A 246 -11.80 26.19 2.75
C GLY A 246 -10.51 25.75 2.05
N ALA A 247 -9.40 26.42 2.36
CA ALA A 247 -8.08 26.05 1.84
C ALA A 247 -7.67 24.64 2.28
N LEU A 248 -7.87 24.29 3.55
CA LEU A 248 -7.59 22.95 4.05
C LEU A 248 -8.42 21.87 3.35
N ILE A 249 -9.72 22.11 3.14
CA ILE A 249 -10.61 21.17 2.44
C ILE A 249 -10.14 20.95 0.99
N HIS A 250 -9.80 22.02 0.27
CA HIS A 250 -9.28 21.90 -1.10
C HIS A 250 -7.95 21.14 -1.15
N HIS A 251 -7.02 21.46 -0.24
CA HIS A 251 -5.74 20.75 -0.12
C HIS A 251 -5.96 19.25 0.13
N LEU A 252 -6.75 18.88 1.13
CA LEU A 252 -7.04 17.49 1.47
C LEU A 252 -7.77 16.76 0.33
N SER A 253 -8.63 17.45 -0.42
CA SER A 253 -9.34 16.89 -1.57
C SER A 253 -8.38 16.55 -2.72
N VAL A 254 -7.42 17.44 -3.01
CA VAL A 254 -6.35 17.17 -4.00
C VAL A 254 -5.49 16.00 -3.57
N VAL A 255 -5.03 15.97 -2.31
CA VAL A 255 -4.20 14.86 -1.79
C VAL A 255 -4.94 13.53 -1.86
N ARG A 256 -6.24 13.51 -1.53
CA ARG A 256 -7.08 12.32 -1.66
C ARG A 256 -7.21 11.85 -3.10
N ASN A 257 -7.57 12.74 -4.02
CA ASN A 257 -7.74 12.37 -5.43
C ASN A 257 -6.41 11.91 -6.05
N LYS A 258 -5.29 12.58 -5.73
CA LYS A 258 -3.94 12.16 -6.13
C LYS A 258 -3.64 10.74 -5.63
N ARG A 259 -3.94 10.43 -4.37
CA ARG A 259 -3.78 9.06 -3.82
C ARG A 259 -4.60 8.03 -4.59
N CYS A 260 -5.86 8.35 -4.93
CA CYS A 260 -6.71 7.44 -5.69
C CYS A 260 -6.20 7.23 -7.13
N LEU A 261 -5.78 8.30 -7.82
CA LEU A 261 -5.20 8.22 -9.16
C LEU A 261 -3.91 7.39 -9.16
N LEU A 262 -3.01 7.64 -8.19
CA LEU A 262 -1.78 6.87 -8.03
C LEU A 262 -2.06 5.40 -7.74
N ALA A 263 -3.00 5.09 -6.84
CA ALA A 263 -3.38 3.72 -6.57
C ALA A 263 -3.93 3.00 -7.81
N TYR A 264 -4.76 3.68 -8.61
CA TYR A 264 -5.27 3.13 -9.86
C TYR A 264 -4.15 2.83 -10.86
N VAL A 265 -3.27 3.81 -11.14
CA VAL A 265 -2.15 3.64 -12.07
C VAL A 265 -1.15 2.60 -11.57
N TYR A 266 -0.81 2.61 -10.28
CA TYR A 266 0.14 1.68 -9.68
C TYR A 266 -0.33 0.23 -9.80
N ASN A 267 -1.58 -0.08 -9.42
CA ASN A 267 -2.09 -1.45 -9.51
C ASN A 267 -2.19 -1.92 -10.97
N ARG A 268 -2.46 -1.02 -11.92
CA ARG A 268 -2.41 -1.36 -13.35
C ARG A 268 -0.99 -1.59 -13.84
N ALA A 269 -0.04 -0.77 -13.42
CA ALA A 269 1.38 -0.93 -13.74
C ALA A 269 1.93 -2.28 -13.26
N GLU A 270 1.52 -2.77 -12.08
CA GLU A 270 1.87 -4.12 -11.59
C GLU A 270 1.35 -5.23 -12.52
N ILE A 271 0.14 -5.11 -13.06
CA ILE A 271 -0.38 -6.07 -14.04
C ILE A 271 0.43 -5.99 -15.34
N ILE A 272 0.71 -4.77 -15.82
CA ILE A 272 1.49 -4.53 -17.05
C ILE A 272 2.94 -5.03 -16.88
N HIS A 273 3.52 -4.89 -15.70
CA HIS A 273 4.84 -5.42 -15.37
C HIS A 273 4.87 -6.95 -15.51
N ASN A 274 3.85 -7.64 -15.02
CA ASN A 274 3.72 -9.08 -15.22
C ASN A 274 3.51 -9.45 -16.70
N LEU A 275 2.73 -8.65 -17.45
CA LEU A 275 2.55 -8.84 -18.89
C LEU A 275 3.84 -8.65 -19.70
N ALA A 276 4.79 -7.84 -19.22
CA ALA A 276 6.07 -7.64 -19.90
C ALA A 276 6.87 -8.94 -20.05
N TRP A 277 6.77 -9.86 -19.08
CA TRP A 277 7.37 -11.19 -19.16
C TRP A 277 6.74 -12.04 -20.27
N THR A 278 5.42 -11.91 -20.47
CA THR A 278 4.72 -12.54 -21.61
C THR A 278 5.16 -11.93 -22.94
N THR A 279 5.36 -10.60 -23.01
CA THR A 279 5.84 -9.92 -24.22
C THR A 279 7.22 -10.38 -24.64
N ILE A 280 8.13 -10.58 -23.69
CA ILE A 280 9.50 -11.03 -23.99
C ILE A 280 9.50 -12.46 -24.54
N ARG A 281 8.57 -13.31 -24.08
CA ARG A 281 8.45 -14.69 -24.53
C ARG A 281 7.83 -14.84 -25.92
N HIS A 282 6.94 -13.93 -26.32
CA HIS A 282 6.13 -14.10 -27.53
C HIS A 282 6.35 -13.02 -28.60
N ASP A 283 7.14 -11.98 -28.30
CA ASP A 283 7.40 -10.77 -29.11
C ASP A 283 6.16 -10.00 -29.61
N ILE A 284 4.96 -10.54 -29.43
CA ILE A 284 3.69 -10.01 -29.91
C ILE A 284 2.69 -10.03 -28.74
N LEU A 285 2.15 -8.85 -28.43
CA LEU A 285 1.04 -8.73 -27.48
C LEU A 285 -0.29 -8.98 -28.22
N PRO A 286 -1.23 -9.77 -27.66
CA PRO A 286 -2.56 -9.90 -28.21
C PRO A 286 -3.26 -8.54 -28.37
N ASP A 287 -3.91 -8.32 -29.53
CA ASP A 287 -4.62 -7.07 -29.86
C ASP A 287 -5.67 -6.69 -28.82
N GLU A 288 -6.27 -7.68 -28.16
CA GLU A 288 -7.26 -7.48 -27.08
C GLU A 288 -6.67 -6.77 -25.86
N ILE A 289 -5.39 -7.01 -25.57
CA ILE A 289 -4.68 -6.37 -24.45
C ILE A 289 -4.27 -4.96 -24.85
N VAL A 290 -3.75 -4.79 -26.07
CA VAL A 290 -3.33 -3.48 -26.59
C VAL A 290 -4.49 -2.47 -26.57
N LYS A 291 -5.70 -2.90 -26.96
CA LYS A 291 -6.91 -2.06 -26.94
C LYS A 291 -7.34 -1.61 -25.53
N LYS A 292 -6.89 -2.29 -24.48
CA LYS A 292 -7.22 -1.98 -23.08
C LYS A 292 -6.21 -1.06 -22.40
N LEU A 293 -5.04 -0.86 -23.00
CA LEU A 293 -3.98 0.00 -22.49
C LEU A 293 -4.22 1.45 -22.90
N SER A 294 -3.79 2.38 -22.05
CA SER A 294 -3.58 3.77 -22.47
C SER A 294 -2.27 3.92 -23.24
N ASN A 295 -2.12 5.00 -24.01
CA ASN A 295 -0.87 5.28 -24.75
C ASN A 295 0.35 5.33 -23.82
N SER A 296 0.22 5.96 -22.66
CA SER A 296 1.29 6.04 -21.65
C SER A 296 1.66 4.67 -21.07
N GLU A 297 0.67 3.80 -20.87
CA GLU A 297 0.89 2.42 -20.41
C GLU A 297 1.56 1.57 -21.48
N TYR A 298 1.20 1.77 -22.75
CA TYR A 298 1.84 1.11 -23.88
C TYR A 298 3.31 1.52 -24.02
N ASP A 299 3.60 2.83 -23.93
CA ASP A 299 4.97 3.34 -23.95
C ASP A 299 5.78 2.82 -22.75
N TYR A 300 5.17 2.77 -21.56
CA TYR A 300 5.79 2.16 -20.38
C TYR A 300 6.14 0.69 -20.61
N LEU A 301 5.21 -0.11 -21.12
CA LEU A 301 5.43 -1.53 -21.42
C LEU A 301 6.57 -1.72 -22.43
N LYS A 302 6.59 -0.92 -23.50
CA LYS A 302 7.64 -0.95 -24.53
C LYS A 302 9.01 -0.62 -23.94
N ASN A 303 9.10 0.46 -23.17
CA ASN A 303 10.36 0.89 -22.56
C ASN A 303 10.85 -0.11 -21.51
N HIS A 304 9.94 -0.66 -20.72
CA HIS A 304 10.27 -1.67 -19.71
C HIS A 304 10.76 -2.97 -20.35
N SER A 305 10.08 -3.44 -21.40
CA SER A 305 10.50 -4.63 -22.16
C SER A 305 11.86 -4.43 -22.82
N ALA A 306 12.14 -3.25 -23.38
CA ALA A 306 13.44 -2.91 -23.94
C ALA A 306 14.55 -2.88 -22.88
N ALA A 307 14.28 -2.29 -21.70
CA ALA A 307 15.23 -2.28 -20.59
C ALA A 307 15.54 -3.68 -20.08
N LEU A 308 14.52 -4.55 -20.00
CA LEU A 308 14.69 -5.94 -19.58
C LEU A 308 15.48 -6.76 -20.61
N LYS A 309 15.23 -6.55 -21.92
CA LYS A 309 16.04 -7.14 -23.00
C LYS A 309 17.50 -6.72 -22.91
N SER A 310 17.78 -5.42 -22.72
CA SER A 310 19.15 -4.91 -22.53
C SER A 310 19.81 -5.48 -21.26
N TYR A 311 19.07 -5.65 -20.17
CA TYR A 311 19.61 -6.30 -18.97
C TYR A 311 20.01 -7.75 -19.22
N MET A 312 19.17 -8.50 -19.94
CA MET A 312 19.43 -9.91 -20.27
C MET A 312 20.63 -10.07 -21.22
N SER A 313 20.76 -9.21 -22.23
CA SER A 313 21.88 -9.25 -23.19
C SER A 313 23.17 -8.69 -22.61
N ASP A 314 23.11 -7.50 -22.00
CA ASP A 314 24.31 -6.70 -21.74
C ASP A 314 24.92 -6.97 -20.36
N SER A 315 24.11 -7.41 -19.39
CA SER A 315 24.56 -7.57 -17.99
C SER A 315 24.78 -9.02 -17.57
N ILE A 316 23.90 -9.94 -17.97
CA ILE A 316 23.91 -11.31 -17.45
C ILE A 316 24.22 -12.35 -18.54
N ASP A 317 23.97 -12.04 -19.83
CA ASP A 317 24.08 -12.99 -20.94
C ASP A 317 23.29 -14.29 -20.64
N LEU A 318 22.07 -14.11 -20.11
CA LEU A 318 21.18 -15.19 -19.70
C LEU A 318 19.74 -14.85 -19.99
N ASP A 319 19.03 -15.81 -20.57
CA ASP A 319 17.58 -15.70 -20.76
C ASP A 319 16.84 -15.98 -19.43
N LEU A 320 16.19 -14.94 -18.89
CA LEU A 320 15.37 -15.00 -17.68
C LEU A 320 13.88 -15.23 -17.97
N ALA A 321 13.46 -15.22 -19.24
CA ALA A 321 12.06 -15.39 -19.64
C ALA A 321 11.67 -16.88 -19.84
N VAL A 322 12.65 -17.78 -19.74
CA VAL A 322 12.46 -19.24 -19.78
C VAL A 322 11.61 -19.75 -18.61
N ASP A 323 11.10 -20.98 -18.72
CA ASP A 323 10.31 -21.57 -17.64
C ASP A 323 11.18 -21.76 -16.37
N MET A 324 10.61 -21.38 -15.23
CA MET A 324 11.24 -21.50 -13.92
C MET A 324 11.13 -22.93 -13.36
N VAL A 325 10.35 -23.80 -14.01
CA VAL A 325 10.22 -25.21 -13.65
C VAL A 325 11.30 -26.03 -14.38
N PRO A 326 12.23 -26.67 -13.66
CA PRO A 326 13.26 -27.46 -14.30
C PRO A 326 12.66 -28.63 -15.09
N PRO A 327 13.13 -28.89 -16.33
CA PRO A 327 12.71 -30.04 -17.12
C PRO A 327 12.86 -31.35 -16.36
N LYS A 328 11.81 -32.18 -16.33
CA LYS A 328 11.94 -33.58 -15.88
C LYS A 328 12.74 -34.41 -16.87
N ASP A 329 12.42 -34.23 -18.15
CA ASP A 329 13.06 -34.89 -19.27
C ASP A 329 13.47 -33.86 -20.33
N PRO A 330 14.68 -33.99 -20.92
CA PRO A 330 15.18 -33.06 -21.93
C PRO A 330 14.44 -33.16 -23.27
N TYR A 331 13.73 -34.26 -23.50
CA TYR A 331 12.88 -34.46 -24.67
C TYR A 331 11.44 -34.67 -24.24
N ILE A 332 10.52 -34.07 -24.97
CA ILE A 332 9.09 -34.14 -24.71
C ILE A 332 8.34 -34.55 -25.98
N LYS A 333 7.22 -35.24 -25.78
CA LYS A 333 6.30 -35.60 -26.85
C LYS A 333 5.27 -34.50 -26.99
N VAL A 334 5.23 -33.85 -28.15
CA VAL A 334 4.34 -32.71 -28.40
C VAL A 334 3.42 -32.99 -29.57
N ARG A 335 2.20 -32.44 -29.52
CA ARG A 335 1.27 -32.39 -30.63
C ARG A 335 1.19 -30.96 -31.17
N VAL A 336 1.33 -30.81 -32.46
CA VAL A 336 1.14 -29.53 -33.16
C VAL A 336 -0.35 -29.24 -33.30
N LEU A 337 -0.81 -28.06 -32.85
CA LEU A 337 -2.21 -27.64 -32.90
C LEU A 337 -2.53 -26.76 -34.11
N GLU A 338 -1.54 -26.00 -34.60
CA GLU A 338 -1.68 -25.09 -35.75
C GLU A 338 -0.52 -25.29 -36.73
N ASP A 339 -0.69 -24.95 -38.01
CA ASP A 339 0.38 -25.02 -38.99
C ASP A 339 1.43 -23.92 -38.72
N ILE A 340 2.59 -24.32 -38.20
CA ILE A 340 3.65 -23.39 -37.77
C ILE A 340 4.57 -23.01 -38.95
N GLY A 341 4.32 -23.56 -40.14
CA GLY A 341 5.05 -23.28 -41.37
C GLY A 341 6.05 -24.36 -41.76
N ASN A 342 6.61 -24.21 -42.96
CA ASN A 342 7.64 -25.08 -43.50
C ASN A 342 9.02 -24.45 -43.22
N GLU A 343 9.97 -25.25 -42.73
CA GLU A 343 11.36 -24.88 -42.41
C GLU A 343 11.59 -24.14 -41.07
N ILE A 344 11.08 -24.70 -39.96
CA ILE A 344 11.44 -24.21 -38.62
C ILE A 344 12.83 -24.70 -38.25
N VAL A 345 13.71 -23.78 -37.86
CA VAL A 345 15.06 -24.06 -37.38
C VAL A 345 14.99 -24.49 -35.92
N LEU A 346 15.14 -25.79 -35.67
CA LEU A 346 15.34 -26.33 -34.32
C LEU A 346 16.85 -26.38 -34.01
N SER A 347 17.19 -26.57 -32.74
CA SER A 347 18.59 -26.61 -32.27
C SER A 347 19.51 -27.58 -33.02
N ASP A 348 18.98 -28.65 -33.63
CA ASP A 348 19.74 -29.65 -34.37
C ASP A 348 19.34 -29.83 -35.84
N GLN A 349 18.12 -29.45 -36.24
CA GLN A 349 17.58 -29.77 -37.57
C GLN A 349 16.57 -28.72 -38.04
N VAL A 350 16.40 -28.61 -39.36
CA VAL A 350 15.26 -27.90 -39.93
C VAL A 350 14.11 -28.89 -40.12
N ALA A 351 12.98 -28.65 -39.48
CA ALA A 351 11.82 -29.54 -39.51
C ALA A 351 10.57 -28.83 -40.04
N ASN A 352 9.73 -29.58 -40.76
CA ASN A 352 8.38 -29.15 -41.09
C ASN A 352 7.43 -29.64 -39.99
N LEU A 353 6.60 -28.75 -39.45
CA LEU A 353 5.71 -29.03 -38.33
C LEU A 353 4.25 -28.96 -38.79
N PRO A 354 3.73 -29.99 -39.50
CA PRO A 354 2.37 -29.97 -39.99
C PRO A 354 1.35 -30.11 -38.85
N MET A 355 0.18 -29.53 -39.03
CA MET A 355 -0.93 -29.59 -38.08
C MET A 355 -1.24 -31.04 -37.66
N HIS A 356 -1.48 -31.26 -36.37
CA HIS A 356 -1.73 -32.55 -35.73
C HIS A 356 -0.58 -33.58 -35.76
N ALA A 357 0.62 -33.20 -36.24
CA ALA A 357 1.79 -34.05 -36.10
C ALA A 357 2.15 -34.27 -34.64
N ILE A 358 2.55 -35.49 -34.32
CA ILE A 358 3.09 -35.85 -33.00
C ILE A 358 4.58 -36.05 -33.17
N LEU A 359 5.36 -35.22 -32.47
CA LEU A 359 6.81 -35.15 -32.61
C LEU A 359 7.47 -35.33 -31.26
N PHE A 360 8.72 -35.79 -31.29
CA PHE A 360 9.56 -35.90 -30.12
C PHE A 360 10.68 -34.87 -30.25
N LEU A 361 10.55 -33.75 -29.53
CA LEU A 361 11.41 -32.59 -29.65
C LEU A 361 12.16 -32.35 -28.34
N LYS A 362 13.31 -31.69 -28.42
CA LYS A 362 13.94 -31.15 -27.22
C LYS A 362 13.01 -30.11 -26.62
N ARG A 363 12.94 -30.09 -25.29
CA ARG A 363 12.07 -29.16 -24.58
C ARG A 363 12.36 -27.70 -24.92
N ILE A 364 13.64 -27.33 -25.06
CA ILE A 364 14.07 -25.97 -25.46
C ILE A 364 13.42 -25.54 -26.78
N ASP A 365 13.37 -26.43 -27.77
CA ASP A 365 12.82 -26.11 -29.09
C ASP A 365 11.28 -26.10 -29.12
N ALA A 366 10.64 -26.77 -28.14
CA ALA A 366 9.19 -26.89 -28.05
C ALA A 366 8.54 -25.86 -27.11
N GLU A 367 9.26 -25.37 -26.10
CA GLU A 367 8.75 -24.46 -25.06
C GLU A 367 8.19 -23.16 -25.64
N GLU A 368 8.84 -22.59 -26.64
CA GLU A 368 8.38 -21.38 -27.32
C GLU A 368 6.98 -21.59 -27.93
N TYR A 369 6.77 -22.73 -28.60
CA TYR A 369 5.50 -23.03 -29.26
C TYR A 369 4.41 -23.52 -28.31
N ILE A 370 4.78 -24.23 -27.24
CA ILE A 370 3.85 -24.62 -26.18
C ILE A 370 3.31 -23.38 -25.47
N SER A 371 4.19 -22.44 -25.13
CA SER A 371 3.79 -21.21 -24.45
C SER A 371 2.93 -20.30 -25.33
N GLN A 372 3.11 -20.34 -26.66
CA GLN A 372 2.24 -19.67 -27.63
C GLN A 372 0.89 -20.40 -27.85
N GLY A 373 0.69 -21.59 -27.29
CA GLY A 373 -0.51 -22.41 -27.51
C GLY A 373 -0.56 -23.11 -28.87
N LYS A 374 0.54 -23.11 -29.63
CA LYS A 374 0.65 -23.78 -30.94
C LYS A 374 0.99 -25.26 -30.81
N MET A 375 1.51 -25.68 -29.66
CA MET A 375 1.80 -27.07 -29.34
C MET A 375 1.22 -27.46 -27.98
N GLU A 376 0.88 -28.74 -27.83
CA GLU A 376 0.44 -29.33 -26.57
C GLU A 376 1.42 -30.44 -26.15
N GLU A 377 1.91 -30.41 -24.91
CA GLU A 377 2.70 -31.50 -24.34
C GLU A 377 1.79 -32.70 -24.01
N LEU A 378 2.06 -33.84 -24.66
CA LEU A 378 1.38 -35.08 -24.37
C LEU A 378 2.07 -35.77 -23.20
N THR A 379 1.53 -35.60 -22.00
CA THR A 379 1.95 -36.36 -20.82
C THR A 379 1.54 -37.83 -21.00
N SER A 380 2.51 -38.73 -20.86
CA SER A 380 2.31 -40.18 -20.94
C SER A 380 1.79 -40.74 -19.62
#